data_AF-Q5BZR6-F1
#
_entry.id   AF-Q5BZR6-F1
#
_cell.length_a   1.000
_cell.length_b   1.000
_cell.length_c   1.000
_cell.angle_alpha   90.00
_cell.angle_beta   90.00
_cell.angle_gamma   90.00
#
_symmetry.space_group_name_H-M   'P 1'
#
loop_
_entity.id
_entity.type
_entity.pdbx_description
1 polymer ?
#
loop_
_entity_poly.entity_id
_entity_poly.type
_entity_poly.pdbx_seq_one_letter_code
_entity_poly.pdbx_strand_id
1 'polypeptide(L)'
;KEIQERQRRRETAHLQEDEAKAKRIEMLRHEAEELRRQIALSKHAEKNKQSKEKEELERKAREAQEQKEQEEAALARWEAKQKSQLDGDSKTSQPLVDDLDTFSADFASYKAKSKKAVKGSEREAVTLSLLEKFGNRLRSVIGSEESNEEPCKFSAVDDWMKSRLVSEVPTPARKVLDPTMPHPDRYDLYDPRNPLNVRKRGGDMDGGIEKKSRRV
;
A
#
# COMPACT_ATOMS: atom_id res chain seq x y z
N LYS A 1 80.56 -26.16 -26.73
CA LYS A 1 79.31 -26.55 -27.45
C LYS A 1 78.14 -26.67 -26.48
N GLU A 2 78.26 -27.41 -25.37
CA GLU A 2 77.21 -27.59 -24.36
C GLU A 2 76.72 -26.29 -23.67
N ILE A 3 77.63 -25.36 -23.35
CA ILE A 3 77.28 -24.07 -22.70
C ILE A 3 76.37 -23.21 -23.58
N GLN A 4 76.64 -23.16 -24.89
CA GLN A 4 75.83 -22.39 -25.85
C GLN A 4 74.44 -23.00 -26.06
N GLU A 5 74.34 -24.33 -26.03
CA GLU A 5 73.06 -25.02 -26.12
C GLU A 5 72.19 -24.78 -24.88
N ARG A 6 72.80 -24.76 -23.70
CA ARG A 6 72.12 -24.40 -22.44
C ARG A 6 71.63 -22.95 -22.43
N GLN A 7 72.39 -22.02 -23.01
CA GLN A 7 71.97 -20.63 -23.18
C GLN A 7 70.76 -20.53 -24.12
N ARG A 8 70.79 -21.19 -25.28
CA ARG A 8 69.65 -21.22 -26.21
C ARG A 8 68.37 -21.79 -25.59
N ARG A 9 68.47 -22.88 -24.80
CA ARG A 9 67.30 -23.45 -24.10
C ARG A 9 66.69 -22.50 -23.07
N ARG A 10 67.52 -21.68 -22.41
CA ARG A 10 67.06 -20.65 -21.46
C ARG A 10 66.39 -19.49 -22.18
N GLU A 11 66.98 -19.03 -23.29
CA GLU A 11 66.39 -17.98 -24.13
C GLU A 11 65.05 -18.41 -24.72
N THR A 12 64.94 -19.65 -25.22
CA THR A 12 63.66 -20.18 -25.72
C THR A 12 62.61 -20.31 -24.63
N ALA A 13 63.01 -20.71 -23.40
CA ALA A 13 62.10 -20.78 -22.27
C ALA A 13 61.61 -19.38 -21.85
N HIS A 14 62.51 -18.39 -21.81
CA HIS A 14 62.16 -17.00 -21.51
C HIS A 14 61.22 -16.41 -22.56
N LEU A 15 61.46 -16.66 -23.85
CA LEU A 15 60.56 -16.26 -24.94
C LEU A 15 59.17 -16.89 -24.80
N GLN A 16 59.10 -18.19 -24.46
CA GLN A 16 57.83 -18.86 -24.21
C GLN A 16 57.08 -18.30 -23.00
N GLU A 17 57.79 -17.95 -21.93
CA GLU A 17 57.20 -17.27 -20.77
C GLU A 17 56.67 -15.88 -21.10
N ASP A 18 57.39 -15.11 -21.91
CA ASP A 18 56.98 -13.77 -22.33
C ASP A 18 55.78 -13.82 -23.29
N GLU A 19 55.75 -14.79 -24.21
CA GLU A 19 54.59 -15.06 -25.04
C GLU A 19 53.36 -15.48 -24.22
N ALA A 20 53.54 -16.32 -23.20
CA ALA A 20 52.46 -16.72 -22.30
C ALA A 20 51.92 -15.52 -21.48
N LYS A 21 52.81 -14.65 -21.00
CA LYS A 21 52.43 -13.40 -20.31
C LYS A 21 51.70 -12.45 -21.26
N ALA A 22 52.16 -12.29 -22.50
CA ALA A 22 51.52 -11.44 -23.50
C ALA A 22 50.09 -11.90 -23.82
N LYS A 23 49.89 -13.21 -24.04
CA LYS A 23 48.55 -13.80 -24.24
C LYS A 23 47.63 -13.57 -23.05
N ARG A 24 48.15 -13.71 -21.82
CA ARG A 24 47.38 -13.43 -20.60
C ARG A 24 46.96 -11.97 -20.51
N ILE A 25 47.85 -11.04 -20.84
CA ILE A 25 47.55 -9.60 -20.86
C ILE A 25 46.48 -9.29 -21.91
N GLU A 26 46.56 -9.91 -23.09
CA GLU A 26 45.57 -9.74 -24.16
C GLU A 26 44.18 -10.26 -23.77
N MET A 27 44.11 -11.45 -23.14
CA MET A 27 42.85 -11.97 -22.59
C MET A 27 42.23 -11.02 -21.55
N LEU A 28 43.04 -10.51 -20.62
CA LEU A 28 42.56 -9.55 -19.61
C LEU A 28 42.07 -8.23 -20.23
N ARG A 29 42.69 -7.79 -21.33
CA ARG A 29 42.23 -6.61 -22.09
C ARG A 29 40.89 -6.86 -22.76
N HIS A 30 40.72 -8.03 -23.39
CA HIS A 30 39.45 -8.42 -24.01
C HIS A 30 38.32 -8.50 -22.97
N GLU A 31 38.57 -9.16 -21.83
CA GLU A 31 37.61 -9.23 -20.72
C GLU A 31 37.25 -7.84 -20.19
N ALA A 32 38.23 -6.94 -20.04
CA ALA A 32 37.97 -5.56 -19.63
C ALA A 32 37.12 -4.78 -20.65
N GLU A 33 37.30 -5.02 -21.95
CA GLU A 33 36.47 -4.42 -23.00
C GLU A 33 35.03 -4.97 -23.00
N GLU A 34 34.85 -6.26 -22.77
CA GLU A 34 33.52 -6.88 -22.63
C GLU A 34 32.78 -6.33 -21.42
N LEU A 35 33.45 -6.23 -20.26
CA LEU A 35 32.87 -5.62 -19.06
C LEU A 35 32.45 -4.16 -19.30
N ARG A 36 33.25 -3.38 -20.03
CA ARG A 36 32.88 -2.00 -20.41
C ARG A 36 31.62 -1.96 -21.28
N ARG A 37 31.49 -2.88 -22.25
CA ARG A 37 30.29 -3.00 -23.09
C ARG A 37 29.07 -3.37 -22.27
N GLN A 38 29.19 -4.34 -21.35
CA GLN A 38 28.10 -4.74 -20.47
C GLN A 38 27.64 -3.59 -19.55
N ILE A 39 28.58 -2.83 -18.97
CA ILE A 39 28.27 -1.64 -18.16
C ILE A 39 27.53 -0.59 -19.00
N ALA A 40 27.95 -0.36 -20.24
CA ALA A 40 27.28 0.59 -21.13
C ALA A 40 25.83 0.18 -21.45
N LEU A 41 25.62 -1.11 -21.75
CA LEU A 41 24.27 -1.65 -21.99
C LEU A 41 23.39 -1.56 -20.74
N SER A 42 23.93 -1.89 -19.57
CA SER A 42 23.22 -1.79 -18.28
C SER A 42 22.81 -0.35 -17.99
N LYS A 43 23.73 0.63 -18.17
CA LYS A 43 23.43 2.05 -17.99
C LYS A 43 22.35 2.54 -18.95
N HIS A 44 22.38 2.09 -20.20
CA HIS A 44 21.36 2.45 -21.17
C HIS A 44 19.99 1.85 -20.82
N ALA A 45 19.97 0.60 -20.36
CA ALA A 45 18.74 -0.05 -19.89
C ALA A 45 18.15 0.65 -18.66
N GLU A 46 18.99 1.06 -17.71
CA GLU A 46 18.59 1.80 -16.52
C GLU A 46 18.03 3.19 -16.88
N LYS A 47 18.71 3.91 -17.76
CA LYS A 47 18.22 5.21 -18.26
C LYS A 47 16.85 5.08 -18.94
N ASN A 48 16.64 4.03 -19.72
CA ASN A 48 15.35 3.74 -20.35
C ASN A 48 14.24 3.38 -19.35
N LYS A 49 14.58 2.74 -18.22
CA LYS A 49 13.60 2.48 -17.15
C LYS A 49 13.22 3.79 -16.46
N GLN A 50 14.22 4.60 -16.09
CA GLN A 50 13.99 5.91 -15.46
C GLN A 50 13.17 6.86 -16.35
N SER A 51 13.40 6.86 -17.67
CA SER A 51 12.60 7.69 -18.58
C SER A 51 11.13 7.24 -18.62
N LYS A 52 10.86 5.93 -18.62
CA LYS A 52 9.50 5.38 -18.59
C LYS A 52 8.80 5.68 -17.27
N GLU A 53 9.48 5.50 -16.14
CA GLU A 53 8.95 5.84 -14.82
C GLU A 53 8.61 7.33 -14.72
N LYS A 54 9.46 8.20 -15.28
CA LYS A 54 9.19 9.64 -15.32
C LYS A 54 7.96 9.98 -16.19
N GLU A 55 7.82 9.33 -17.34
CA GLU A 55 6.67 9.51 -18.23
C GLU A 55 5.36 9.02 -17.57
N GLU A 56 5.39 7.90 -16.86
CA GLU A 56 4.24 7.40 -16.10
C GLU A 56 3.84 8.34 -14.94
N LEU A 57 4.82 8.88 -14.23
CA LEU A 57 4.59 9.87 -13.18
C LEU A 57 3.97 11.16 -13.75
N GLU A 58 4.46 11.62 -14.91
CA GLU A 58 3.90 12.79 -15.58
C GLU A 58 2.46 12.55 -16.05
N ARG A 59 2.18 11.37 -16.63
CA ARG A 59 0.82 10.97 -17.01
C ARG A 59 -0.12 10.97 -15.80
N LYS A 60 0.30 10.34 -14.70
CA LYS A 60 -0.46 10.29 -13.46
C LYS A 60 -0.69 11.68 -12.85
N ALA A 61 0.28 12.58 -12.97
CA ALA A 61 0.14 13.96 -12.51
C ALA A 61 -0.91 14.73 -13.33
N ARG A 62 -0.94 14.54 -14.65
CA ARG A 62 -1.96 15.14 -15.53
C ARG A 62 -3.35 14.59 -15.24
N GLU A 63 -3.50 13.27 -15.11
CA GLU A 63 -4.76 12.64 -14.72
C GLU A 63 -5.28 13.18 -13.37
N ALA A 64 -4.39 13.38 -12.39
CA ALA A 64 -4.75 13.95 -11.09
C ALA A 64 -5.14 15.44 -11.18
N GLN A 65 -4.54 16.21 -12.08
CA GLN A 65 -4.94 17.60 -12.33
C GLN A 65 -6.32 17.67 -12.99
N GLU A 66 -6.57 16.84 -14.01
CA GLU A 66 -7.86 16.77 -14.69
C GLU A 66 -8.99 16.38 -13.72
N GLN A 67 -8.74 15.40 -12.83
CA GLN A 67 -9.70 15.05 -11.78
C GLN A 67 -10.03 16.23 -10.85
N LYS A 68 -9.00 17.00 -10.43
CA LYS A 68 -9.22 18.19 -9.60
C LYS A 68 -10.02 19.27 -10.33
N GLU A 69 -9.73 19.52 -11.61
CA GLU A 69 -10.49 20.46 -12.43
C GLU A 69 -11.94 20.01 -12.62
N GLN A 70 -12.18 18.71 -12.81
CA GLN A 70 -13.53 18.15 -12.89
C GLN A 70 -14.30 18.30 -11.57
N GLU A 71 -13.65 18.05 -10.41
CA GLU A 71 -14.24 18.26 -9.09
C GLU A 71 -14.57 19.74 -8.84
N GLU A 72 -13.65 20.65 -9.19
CA GLU A 72 -13.85 22.10 -9.06
C GLU A 72 -14.98 22.59 -9.98
N ALA A 73 -15.03 22.11 -11.23
CA ALA A 73 -16.12 22.42 -12.14
C ALA A 73 -17.48 21.86 -11.66
N ALA A 74 -17.48 20.68 -11.03
CA ALA A 74 -18.68 20.11 -10.43
C ALA A 74 -19.15 20.94 -9.22
N LEU A 75 -18.23 21.40 -8.37
CA LEU A 75 -18.52 22.32 -7.27
C LEU A 75 -19.07 23.65 -7.79
N ALA A 76 -18.44 24.27 -8.79
CA ALA A 76 -18.92 25.52 -9.38
C ALA A 76 -20.32 25.38 -10.00
N ARG A 77 -20.62 24.24 -10.66
CA ARG A 77 -21.98 23.93 -11.16
C ARG A 77 -22.99 23.78 -10.04
N TRP A 78 -22.60 23.18 -8.92
CA TRP A 78 -23.47 23.05 -7.75
C TRP A 78 -23.73 24.42 -7.08
N GLU A 79 -22.69 25.24 -6.93
CA GLU A 79 -22.81 26.61 -6.39
C GLU A 79 -23.68 27.51 -7.29
N ALA A 80 -23.53 27.43 -8.61
CA ALA A 80 -24.37 28.17 -9.55
C ALA A 80 -25.85 27.77 -9.45
N LYS A 81 -26.15 26.47 -9.26
CA LYS A 81 -27.51 25.99 -9.02
C LYS A 81 -28.08 26.53 -7.72
N GLN A 82 -27.31 26.50 -6.62
CA GLN A 82 -27.74 27.06 -5.34
C GLN A 82 -28.04 28.56 -5.43
N LYS A 83 -27.18 29.31 -6.13
CA LYS A 83 -27.37 30.76 -6.32
C LYS A 83 -28.63 31.07 -7.15
N SER A 84 -28.88 30.32 -8.22
CA SER A 84 -30.11 30.45 -9.02
C SER A 84 -31.39 30.09 -8.26
N GLN A 85 -31.29 29.21 -7.26
CA GLN A 85 -32.42 28.80 -6.43
C GLN A 85 -32.75 29.85 -5.34
N LEU A 86 -31.76 30.66 -4.92
CA LEU A 86 -31.95 31.75 -3.98
C LEU A 86 -32.53 33.03 -4.62
N ASP A 87 -32.28 33.28 -5.90
CA ASP A 87 -32.84 34.44 -6.63
C ASP A 87 -34.31 34.24 -7.07
N GLY A 88 -34.87 33.03 -6.89
CA GLY A 88 -36.19 32.63 -7.40
C GLY A 88 -37.38 32.71 -6.45
N ASP A 89 -37.19 32.96 -5.15
CA ASP A 89 -38.29 32.95 -4.17
C ASP A 89 -38.17 34.09 -3.14
N SER A 90 -38.52 35.30 -3.57
CA SER A 90 -38.58 36.50 -2.73
C SER A 90 -39.96 36.69 -2.12
N LYS A 91 -40.47 35.68 -1.38
CA LYS A 91 -41.61 35.90 -0.49
C LYS A 91 -41.38 35.25 0.87
N THR A 92 -41.34 36.12 1.89
CA THR A 92 -41.32 35.88 3.35
C THR A 92 -39.93 35.70 3.99
N SER A 93 -39.17 36.79 4.10
CA SER A 93 -37.99 36.86 4.97
C SER A 93 -38.40 37.15 6.42
N GLN A 94 -38.82 36.13 7.15
CA GLN A 94 -38.48 36.09 8.58
C GLN A 94 -36.96 35.90 8.66
N PRO A 95 -36.23 36.60 9.55
CA PRO A 95 -34.82 36.30 9.74
C PRO A 95 -34.72 34.84 10.18
N LEU A 96 -34.05 34.01 9.38
CA LEU A 96 -33.85 32.58 9.65
C LEU A 96 -33.08 32.36 10.97
N VAL A 97 -32.41 33.40 11.46
CA VAL A 97 -31.58 33.43 12.65
C VAL A 97 -31.72 34.82 13.30
N ASP A 98 -32.07 34.86 14.59
CA ASP A 98 -32.29 36.12 15.34
C ASP A 98 -31.01 36.93 15.58
N ASP A 99 -29.86 36.27 15.72
CA ASP A 99 -28.56 36.91 15.88
C ASP A 99 -27.50 36.25 14.97
N LEU A 100 -27.11 37.01 13.95
CA LEU A 100 -26.18 36.57 12.91
C LEU A 100 -24.77 36.38 13.47
N ASP A 101 -24.39 37.14 14.51
CA ASP A 101 -23.05 37.09 15.08
C ASP A 101 -22.85 35.81 15.90
N THR A 102 -23.81 35.43 16.74
CA THR A 102 -23.77 34.13 17.45
C THR A 102 -23.84 32.95 16.50
N PHE A 103 -24.70 33.00 15.48
CA PHE A 103 -24.77 31.92 14.49
C PHE A 103 -23.48 31.77 13.69
N SER A 104 -22.83 32.88 13.30
CA SER A 104 -21.57 32.82 12.59
C SER A 104 -20.44 32.24 13.45
N ALA A 105 -20.40 32.58 14.74
CA ALA A 105 -19.46 32.03 15.71
C ALA A 105 -19.71 30.53 15.96
N ASP A 106 -20.97 30.15 16.13
CA ASP A 106 -21.36 28.75 16.30
C ASP A 106 -21.06 27.94 15.04
N PHE A 107 -21.41 28.46 13.86
CA PHE A 107 -21.11 27.83 12.58
C PHE A 107 -19.60 27.68 12.35
N ALA A 108 -18.80 28.70 12.69
CA ALA A 108 -17.34 28.62 12.65
C ALA A 108 -16.80 27.55 13.61
N SER A 109 -17.34 27.47 14.83
CA SER A 109 -16.96 26.46 15.82
C SER A 109 -17.33 25.04 15.36
N TYR A 110 -18.51 24.85 14.75
CA TYR A 110 -18.96 23.58 14.19
C TYR A 110 -18.13 23.18 12.96
N LYS A 111 -17.79 24.12 12.09
CA LYS A 111 -16.90 23.88 10.93
C LYS A 111 -15.47 23.57 11.37
N ALA A 112 -14.98 24.17 12.46
CA ALA A 112 -13.69 23.83 13.03
C ALA A 112 -13.69 22.44 13.68
N LYS A 113 -14.78 22.05 14.34
CA LYS A 113 -15.00 20.71 14.87
C LYS A 113 -15.15 19.65 13.77
N SER A 114 -15.84 19.94 12.67
CA SER A 114 -16.06 18.99 11.57
C SER A 114 -14.81 18.75 10.72
N LYS A 115 -13.89 19.73 10.64
CA LYS A 115 -12.55 19.53 10.07
C LYS A 115 -11.65 18.65 10.95
N LYS A 116 -11.98 18.46 12.22
CA LYS A 116 -11.46 17.38 13.06
C LYS A 116 -12.26 16.10 12.85
N ALA A 117 -12.64 15.79 11.60
CA ALA A 117 -12.86 14.42 11.21
C ALA A 117 -11.55 13.70 11.51
N VAL A 118 -11.51 13.08 12.69
CA VAL A 118 -10.39 12.34 13.24
C VAL A 118 -10.01 11.28 12.23
N LYS A 119 -9.09 11.66 11.35
CA LYS A 119 -8.40 10.76 10.42
C LYS A 119 -7.86 9.65 11.32
N GLY A 120 -8.15 8.39 10.96
CA GLY A 120 -8.06 7.21 11.83
C GLY A 120 -6.81 7.12 12.73
N SER A 121 -5.71 7.76 12.35
CA SER A 121 -4.49 7.95 13.14
C SER A 121 -4.68 8.42 14.59
N GLU A 122 -5.55 9.39 14.92
CA GLU A 122 -5.72 9.80 16.34
C GLU A 122 -6.51 8.74 17.13
N ARG A 123 -7.52 8.11 16.50
CA ARG A 123 -8.23 6.97 17.09
C ARG A 123 -7.29 5.78 17.30
N GLU A 124 -6.45 5.48 16.31
CA GLU A 124 -5.43 4.43 16.36
C GLU A 124 -4.43 4.72 17.48
N ALA A 125 -3.93 5.95 17.59
CA ALA A 125 -3.03 6.36 18.66
C ALA A 125 -3.66 6.20 20.05
N VAL A 126 -4.94 6.56 20.21
CA VAL A 126 -5.68 6.32 21.46
C VAL A 126 -5.82 4.82 21.74
N THR A 127 -6.15 4.01 20.74
CA THR A 127 -6.27 2.55 20.92
C THR A 127 -4.93 1.88 21.24
N LEU A 128 -3.83 2.32 20.61
CA LEU A 128 -2.49 1.82 20.89
C LEU A 128 -2.03 2.21 22.30
N SER A 129 -2.32 3.44 22.74
CA SER A 129 -2.04 3.85 24.12
C SER A 129 -2.81 3.00 25.14
N LEU A 130 -4.08 2.66 24.86
CA LEU A 130 -4.86 1.75 25.72
C LEU A 130 -4.29 0.33 25.70
N LEU A 131 -3.84 -0.15 24.55
CA LEU A 131 -3.19 -1.45 24.39
C LEU A 131 -1.86 -1.53 25.14
N GLU A 132 -1.05 -0.48 25.12
CA GLU A 132 0.21 -0.40 25.88
C GLU A 132 -0.05 -0.48 27.39
N LYS A 133 -1.04 0.25 27.90
CA LYS A 133 -1.46 0.18 29.31
C LYS A 133 -1.92 -1.22 29.69
N PHE A 134 -2.73 -1.84 28.84
CA PHE A 134 -3.16 -3.23 29.05
C PHE A 134 -1.97 -4.19 29.06
N GLY A 135 -1.05 -4.06 28.09
CA GLY A 135 0.16 -4.90 28.01
C GLY A 135 1.08 -4.74 29.22
N ASN A 136 1.25 -3.53 29.75
CA ASN A 136 2.00 -3.27 30.98
C ASN A 136 1.33 -3.93 32.19
N ARG A 137 0.00 -3.81 32.32
CA ARG A 137 -0.77 -4.49 33.37
C ARG A 137 -0.64 -6.00 33.27
N LEU A 138 -0.78 -6.57 32.07
CA LEU A 138 -0.68 -8.01 31.83
C LEU A 138 0.71 -8.54 32.18
N ARG A 139 1.78 -7.86 31.74
CA ARG A 139 3.16 -8.22 32.11
C ARG A 139 3.42 -8.13 33.60
N SER A 140 2.86 -7.14 34.29
CA SER A 140 2.95 -7.03 35.74
C SER A 140 2.25 -8.18 36.45
N VAL A 141 1.12 -8.66 35.93
CA VAL A 141 0.36 -9.77 36.50
C VAL A 141 1.07 -11.11 36.26
N ILE A 142 1.63 -11.32 35.07
CA ILE A 142 2.36 -12.55 34.71
C ILE A 142 3.73 -12.61 35.37
N GLY A 143 4.50 -11.50 35.34
CA GLY A 143 5.86 -11.45 35.89
C GLY A 143 5.95 -11.41 37.41
N SER A 144 4.83 -11.28 38.12
CA SER A 144 4.79 -11.32 39.58
C SER A 144 4.79 -12.75 40.14
N GLU A 145 4.54 -13.78 39.32
CA GLU A 145 4.53 -15.19 39.74
C GLU A 145 5.35 -16.05 38.77
N GLU A 146 6.67 -15.93 38.84
CA GLU A 146 7.53 -17.06 38.51
C GLU A 146 7.48 -18.00 39.74
N SER A 147 7.09 -19.26 39.54
CA SER A 147 7.10 -20.36 40.55
C SER A 147 5.84 -20.62 41.38
N ASN A 148 4.71 -20.94 40.75
CA ASN A 148 3.80 -21.92 41.37
C ASN A 148 2.99 -22.67 40.32
N GLU A 149 3.51 -23.81 39.85
CA GLU A 149 2.76 -24.82 39.09
C GLU A 149 1.86 -25.66 40.02
N GLU A 150 1.15 -25.02 40.95
CA GLU A 150 0.10 -25.69 41.70
C GLU A 150 -1.19 -25.67 40.86
N PRO A 151 -1.88 -26.80 40.63
CA PRO A 151 -3.16 -26.82 39.95
C PRO A 151 -4.19 -26.11 40.84
N CYS A 152 -4.30 -24.79 40.65
CA CYS A 152 -5.22 -23.95 41.39
C CYS A 152 -6.65 -24.42 41.08
N LYS A 153 -7.30 -25.01 42.09
CA LYS A 153 -8.70 -25.45 42.04
C LYS A 153 -9.56 -24.26 41.66
N PHE A 154 -10.11 -24.27 40.43
CA PHE A 154 -11.11 -23.33 39.91
C PHE A 154 -11.18 -22.01 40.67
N SER A 155 -10.14 -21.18 40.49
CA SER A 155 -10.15 -19.82 41.02
C SER A 155 -11.25 -19.01 40.35
N ALA A 156 -11.77 -18.03 41.10
CA ALA A 156 -12.89 -17.18 40.73
C ALA A 156 -12.68 -16.49 39.37
N VAL A 157 -13.79 -16.04 38.79
CA VAL A 157 -13.96 -15.41 37.46
C VAL A 157 -12.97 -14.28 37.12
N ASP A 158 -12.21 -13.78 38.10
CA ASP A 158 -11.29 -12.65 37.99
C ASP A 158 -9.84 -13.02 37.59
N ASP A 159 -9.42 -14.29 37.66
CA ASP A 159 -8.04 -14.72 37.36
C ASP A 159 -7.77 -15.04 35.87
N TRP A 160 -8.65 -14.62 34.98
CA TRP A 160 -8.54 -14.89 33.54
C TRP A 160 -7.27 -14.30 32.90
N MET A 161 -6.73 -13.18 33.44
CA MET A 161 -5.50 -12.57 32.94
C MET A 161 -4.24 -13.43 33.16
N LYS A 162 -4.29 -14.37 34.12
CA LYS A 162 -3.20 -15.33 34.40
C LYS A 162 -3.38 -16.65 33.65
N SER A 163 -4.59 -16.92 33.15
CA SER A 163 -4.96 -18.22 32.62
C SER A 163 -4.43 -18.42 31.19
N ARG A 164 -3.85 -19.60 30.92
CA ARG A 164 -3.45 -20.02 29.58
C ARG A 164 -4.53 -20.92 28.97
N LEU A 165 -5.02 -20.58 27.78
CA LEU A 165 -5.96 -21.44 27.06
C LEU A 165 -5.23 -22.68 26.52
N VAL A 166 -5.63 -23.85 26.98
CA VAL A 166 -5.12 -25.16 26.52
C VAL A 166 -6.30 -25.94 25.96
N SER A 167 -6.23 -26.32 24.68
CA SER A 167 -7.22 -27.21 24.06
C SER A 167 -6.67 -28.63 24.00
N GLU A 168 -7.48 -29.62 24.37
CA GLU A 168 -7.12 -31.04 24.34
C GLU A 168 -6.93 -31.57 22.92
N VAL A 169 -7.58 -30.93 21.93
CA VAL A 169 -7.47 -31.24 20.51
C VAL A 169 -6.82 -30.05 19.81
N PRO A 170 -5.86 -30.24 18.88
CA PRO A 170 -5.40 -29.15 18.04
C PRO A 170 -6.55 -28.75 17.13
N THR A 171 -7.31 -27.74 17.54
CA THR A 171 -8.33 -27.13 16.70
C THR A 171 -7.62 -26.70 15.42
N PRO A 172 -7.93 -27.25 14.23
CA PRO A 172 -7.32 -26.76 13.00
C PRO A 172 -7.62 -25.28 12.96
N ALA A 173 -6.58 -24.44 12.87
CA ALA A 173 -6.72 -23.00 12.83
C ALA A 173 -7.74 -22.67 11.74
N ARG A 174 -8.98 -22.33 12.14
CA ARG A 174 -10.00 -21.90 11.18
C ARG A 174 -9.37 -20.71 10.49
N LYS A 175 -9.14 -20.83 9.18
CA LYS A 175 -8.60 -19.74 8.37
C LYS A 175 -9.62 -18.62 8.44
N VAL A 176 -9.38 -17.67 9.36
CA VAL A 176 -10.13 -16.43 9.39
C VAL A 176 -9.77 -15.71 8.11
N LEU A 177 -10.75 -15.53 7.23
CA LEU A 177 -10.54 -14.80 5.99
C LEU A 177 -10.29 -13.34 6.35
N ASP A 178 -9.11 -12.83 6.01
CA ASP A 178 -8.77 -11.42 6.19
C ASP A 178 -9.71 -10.56 5.33
N PRO A 179 -10.52 -9.66 5.91
CA PRO A 179 -11.45 -8.81 5.16
C PRO A 179 -10.81 -7.98 4.05
N THR A 180 -9.52 -7.68 4.12
CA THR A 180 -8.79 -6.83 3.17
C THR A 180 -8.24 -7.60 1.96
N MET A 181 -8.09 -8.92 2.07
CA MET A 181 -7.49 -9.75 1.02
C MET A 181 -8.56 -10.39 0.13
N PRO A 182 -8.56 -10.18 -1.20
CA PRO A 182 -9.53 -10.82 -2.08
C PRO A 182 -9.40 -12.35 -1.99
N HIS A 183 -10.50 -13.05 -1.70
CA HIS A 183 -10.54 -14.52 -1.61
C HIS A 183 -11.59 -15.06 -2.58
N PRO A 184 -11.26 -16.08 -3.40
CA PRO A 184 -12.18 -16.60 -4.42
C PRO A 184 -13.47 -17.16 -3.82
N ASP A 185 -13.37 -17.85 -2.68
CA ASP A 185 -14.55 -18.40 -1.97
C ASP A 185 -15.09 -17.43 -0.90
N ARG A 186 -14.78 -16.14 -0.98
CA ARG A 186 -15.30 -15.14 -0.02
C ARG A 186 -16.81 -15.08 -0.05
N TYR A 187 -17.38 -15.23 -1.23
CA TYR A 187 -18.82 -15.21 -1.44
C TYR A 187 -19.22 -16.51 -2.15
N ASP A 188 -20.12 -17.27 -1.54
CA ASP A 188 -20.67 -18.48 -2.16
C ASP A 188 -21.42 -18.11 -3.44
N LEU A 189 -21.16 -18.83 -4.52
CA LEU A 189 -21.79 -18.63 -5.83
C LEU A 189 -23.30 -18.87 -5.79
N TYR A 190 -23.84 -19.53 -4.76
CA TYR A 190 -25.27 -19.73 -4.59
C TYR A 190 -25.89 -18.87 -3.48
N ASP A 191 -25.11 -18.04 -2.78
CA ASP A 191 -25.65 -17.11 -1.80
C ASP A 191 -26.39 -15.96 -2.53
N PRO A 192 -27.70 -15.76 -2.31
CA PRO A 192 -28.46 -14.67 -2.92
C PRO A 192 -28.12 -13.29 -2.34
N ARG A 193 -27.21 -13.21 -1.36
CA ARG A 193 -26.60 -12.00 -0.82
C ARG A 193 -25.18 -11.77 -1.33
N ASN A 194 -24.64 -12.69 -2.15
CA ASN A 194 -23.34 -12.52 -2.78
C ASN A 194 -23.39 -11.28 -3.69
N PRO A 195 -22.52 -10.29 -3.50
CA PRO A 195 -22.48 -9.08 -4.32
C PRO A 195 -22.14 -9.36 -5.80
N LEU A 196 -21.63 -10.55 -6.14
CA LEU A 196 -21.44 -11.00 -7.52
C LEU A 196 -22.73 -11.57 -8.12
N ASN A 197 -23.66 -12.06 -7.30
CA ASN A 197 -24.93 -12.65 -7.71
C ASN A 197 -26.04 -11.59 -7.81
N VAL A 198 -25.77 -10.47 -8.47
CA VAL A 198 -26.68 -9.31 -8.63
C VAL A 198 -27.97 -9.61 -9.43
N ARG A 199 -28.40 -10.87 -9.55
CA ARG A 199 -29.54 -11.27 -10.37
C ARG A 199 -30.73 -11.70 -9.52
N LYS A 200 -31.82 -10.93 -9.67
CA LYS A 200 -33.24 -11.18 -9.32
C LYS A 200 -33.84 -10.58 -8.03
N ARG A 201 -33.25 -9.55 -7.41
CA ARG A 201 -34.03 -8.61 -6.57
C ARG A 201 -33.87 -7.23 -7.19
N GLY A 202 -34.88 -6.80 -7.95
CA GLY A 202 -34.82 -5.68 -8.91
C GLY A 202 -34.03 -4.45 -8.45
N GLY A 203 -32.87 -4.24 -9.08
CA GLY A 203 -32.12 -2.99 -9.09
C GLY A 203 -31.65 -2.74 -10.53
N ASP A 204 -31.86 -1.54 -11.02
CA ASP A 204 -31.79 -1.12 -12.42
C ASP A 204 -30.53 -1.58 -13.18
N MET A 205 -30.77 -2.14 -14.36
CA MET A 205 -29.76 -2.29 -15.41
C MET A 205 -29.63 -0.95 -16.14
N ASP A 206 -29.06 0.06 -15.49
CA ASP A 206 -28.57 1.25 -16.18
C ASP A 206 -27.08 1.09 -16.45
N GLY A 207 -26.78 0.41 -17.56
CA GLY A 207 -25.43 0.14 -18.03
C GLY A 207 -25.50 -0.14 -19.53
N GLY A 208 -25.36 0.93 -20.32
CA GLY A 208 -25.49 0.94 -21.77
C GLY A 208 -24.77 -0.20 -22.46
N ILE A 209 -25.55 -1.12 -23.04
CA ILE A 209 -25.04 -2.09 -24.00
C ILE A 209 -24.90 -1.34 -25.34
N GLU A 210 -23.68 -0.94 -25.64
CA GLU A 210 -23.26 -0.45 -26.94
C GLU A 210 -23.67 -1.45 -28.03
N LYS A 211 -24.57 -1.00 -28.91
CA LYS A 211 -25.01 -1.74 -30.09
C LYS A 211 -23.82 -1.85 -31.06
N LYS A 212 -23.20 -3.03 -31.10
CA LYS A 212 -22.28 -3.42 -32.19
C LYS A 212 -23.08 -3.46 -33.50
N SER A 213 -22.90 -2.43 -34.33
CA SER A 213 -23.39 -2.39 -35.70
C SER A 213 -22.71 -3.48 -36.51
N ARG A 214 -23.47 -4.51 -36.87
CA ARG A 214 -23.09 -5.52 -37.86
C ARG A 214 -23.27 -4.88 -39.24
N ARG A 215 -22.18 -4.53 -39.91
CA ARG A 215 -22.19 -4.15 -41.31
C ARG A 215 -22.46 -5.39 -42.16
N VAL A 216 -23.51 -5.31 -42.97
CA VAL A 216 -23.75 -6.14 -44.16
C VAL A 216 -22.89 -5.60 -45.28
#